data_AF-S8CHJ0-F1
#
_entry.id   AF-S8CHJ0-F1
#
_cell.length_a   1.000
_cell.length_b   1.000
_cell.length_c   1.000
_cell.angle_alpha   90.00
_cell.angle_beta   90.00
_cell.angle_gamma   90.00
#
_symmetry.space_group_name_H-M   'P 1'
#
loop_
_entity.id
_entity.type
_entity.pdbx_description
1 polymer ?
#
loop_
_entity_poly.entity_id
_entity_poly.type
_entity_poly.pdbx_seq_one_letter_code
_entity_poly.pdbx_strand_id
1 'polypeptide(L)'
;DCSMETITVGDKRIGIKTSILEEKATACNMLCCYADELKEGFYPWIDQVAPTLVPLLKFYFHEEVRRAAVSAMPELLRSAKLAVEKGVAQGRNEAYVKQLSDYVIPALVEALHKEPDTEICASMLDSLNECLQISGQLLDENQVRSIVDEIKHVITASSGRKKERAERTKAEDFDAEEGEFLKEENEQEEEVFDQVGEILGTLIKTFKASFLPFFDELSQFLMPMWGKDKTAEERRIAICIFDDVAEQCREAALKYYGLYLPFLLQASSDENPDVRQAAVYGIGVCAEFGGSVFKPLVEEALSRLNLIIRHPNALRPENVMAYDNAVSALGKICLFHRDSIDSAQVFPVWLSCLPIKGDVIEAKVVHDQLCSMVERSDREVLGPDNQYLPKVVSIFAEVLCGGKDLATRQTAGRMVNLLRQLQQTLPPSIVASTWASLQPQQQLALQSLLSS
;
A
#
# COMPACT_ATOMS: atom_id res chain seq x y z
N ASP A 1 14.54 -44.41 -17.00
CA ASP A 1 14.55 -44.09 -15.56
C ASP A 1 13.34 -43.25 -15.22
N CYS A 2 12.30 -43.84 -14.64
CA CYS A 2 11.15 -43.10 -14.11
C CYS A 2 11.23 -43.16 -12.60
N SER A 3 11.56 -42.03 -11.96
CA SER A 3 11.38 -41.84 -10.53
C SER A 3 9.88 -41.97 -10.22
N MET A 4 9.51 -43.09 -9.60
CA MET A 4 8.18 -43.26 -9.01
C MET A 4 8.31 -42.95 -7.52
N GLU A 5 7.60 -41.92 -7.07
CA GLU A 5 7.49 -41.58 -5.66
C GLU A 5 6.14 -42.05 -5.13
N THR A 6 6.11 -42.52 -3.89
CA THR A 6 4.88 -42.97 -3.25
C THR A 6 4.48 -41.95 -2.20
N ILE A 7 3.42 -41.19 -2.46
CA ILE A 7 2.83 -40.31 -1.46
C ILE A 7 1.71 -41.05 -0.70
N THR A 8 1.50 -40.68 0.55
CA THR A 8 0.39 -41.21 1.36
C THR A 8 -0.68 -40.12 1.49
N VAL A 9 -1.89 -40.39 1.00
CA VAL A 9 -3.04 -39.49 1.11
C VAL A 9 -4.11 -40.19 1.93
N GLY A 10 -4.25 -39.79 3.20
CA GLY A 10 -5.06 -40.50 4.19
C GLY A 10 -4.54 -41.93 4.39
N ASP A 11 -5.42 -42.93 4.26
CA ASP A 11 -5.05 -44.35 4.43
C ASP A 11 -4.52 -45.02 3.15
N LYS A 12 -4.33 -44.27 2.06
CA LYS A 12 -3.96 -44.81 0.74
C LYS A 12 -2.56 -44.38 0.32
N ARG A 13 -1.79 -45.34 -0.21
CA ARG A 13 -0.51 -45.10 -0.88
C ARG A 13 -0.72 -44.94 -2.39
N ILE A 14 -0.29 -43.80 -2.93
CA ILE A 14 -0.43 -43.44 -4.35
C ILE A 14 0.96 -43.37 -4.95
N GLY A 15 1.23 -44.18 -5.98
CA GLY A 15 2.46 -44.11 -6.76
C GLY A 15 2.35 -43.07 -7.87
N ILE A 16 3.24 -42.10 -7.87
CA ILE A 16 3.27 -40.96 -8.79
C ILE A 16 4.51 -41.05 -9.67
N LYS A 17 4.35 -40.90 -10.98
CA LYS A 17 5.47 -40.75 -11.92
C LYS A 17 5.87 -39.28 -11.95
N THR A 18 6.92 -38.90 -11.23
CA THR A 18 7.27 -37.48 -11.01
C THR A 18 7.71 -36.78 -12.29
N SER A 19 8.41 -37.47 -13.20
CA SER A 19 8.85 -36.89 -14.47
C SER A 19 7.71 -36.35 -15.35
N ILE A 20 6.53 -37.00 -15.33
CA ILE A 20 5.35 -36.55 -16.09
C ILE A 20 4.76 -35.27 -15.45
N LEU A 21 4.87 -35.15 -14.13
CA LEU A 21 4.36 -33.99 -13.42
C LEU A 21 5.28 -32.77 -13.59
N GLU A 22 6.60 -32.96 -13.68
CA GLU A 22 7.55 -31.91 -14.03
C GLU A 22 7.31 -31.36 -15.45
N GLU A 23 7.08 -32.24 -16.43
CA GLU A 23 6.68 -31.85 -17.78
C GLU A 23 5.36 -31.07 -17.77
N LYS A 24 4.38 -31.52 -16.95
CA LYS A 24 3.10 -30.83 -16.78
C LYS A 24 3.28 -29.45 -16.16
N ALA A 25 4.09 -29.33 -15.10
CA ALA A 25 4.38 -28.06 -14.44
C ALA A 25 5.02 -27.08 -15.42
N THR A 26 6.03 -27.55 -16.18
CA THR A 26 6.69 -26.77 -17.22
C THR A 26 5.69 -26.26 -18.26
N ALA A 27 4.80 -27.12 -18.76
CA ALA A 27 3.77 -26.73 -19.73
C ALA A 27 2.78 -25.69 -19.16
N CYS A 28 2.35 -25.84 -17.90
CA CYS A 28 1.47 -24.87 -17.24
C CYS A 28 2.18 -23.52 -17.08
N ASN A 29 3.45 -23.53 -16.69
CA ASN A 29 4.25 -22.32 -16.58
C ASN A 29 4.41 -21.61 -17.94
N MET A 30 4.64 -22.36 -19.01
CA MET A 30 4.70 -21.77 -20.37
C MET A 30 3.38 -21.12 -20.79
N LEU A 31 2.22 -21.70 -20.42
CA LEU A 31 0.93 -21.06 -20.67
C LEU A 31 0.78 -19.74 -19.89
N CYS A 32 1.26 -19.69 -18.65
CA CYS A 32 1.33 -18.45 -17.86
C CYS A 32 2.21 -17.40 -18.56
N CYS A 33 3.46 -17.75 -18.91
CA CYS A 33 4.39 -16.84 -19.58
C CYS A 33 3.84 -16.33 -20.93
N TYR A 34 3.18 -17.19 -21.71
CA TYR A 34 2.56 -16.75 -22.96
C TYR A 34 1.41 -15.77 -22.72
N ALA A 35 0.63 -15.95 -21.65
CA ALA A 35 -0.46 -15.02 -21.32
C ALA A 35 0.08 -13.64 -20.92
N ASP A 36 1.12 -13.59 -20.08
CA ASP A 36 1.77 -12.35 -19.65
C ASP A 36 2.44 -11.60 -20.83
N GLU A 37 3.28 -12.30 -21.60
CA GLU A 37 4.07 -11.69 -22.67
C GLU A 37 3.21 -11.26 -23.87
N LEU A 38 2.21 -12.07 -24.26
CA LEU A 38 1.37 -11.77 -25.42
C LEU A 38 0.22 -10.82 -25.10
N LYS A 39 -0.11 -10.62 -23.82
CA LYS A 39 -1.16 -9.70 -23.35
C LYS A 39 -2.48 -9.96 -24.09
N GLU A 40 -3.10 -8.96 -24.72
CA GLU A 40 -4.33 -9.13 -25.50
C GLU A 40 -4.20 -10.17 -26.63
N GLY A 41 -2.98 -10.47 -27.11
CA GLY A 41 -2.73 -11.47 -28.14
C GLY A 41 -3.00 -12.90 -27.68
N PHE A 42 -3.01 -13.15 -26.36
CA PHE A 42 -3.34 -14.46 -25.81
C PHE A 42 -4.85 -14.75 -25.75
N TYR A 43 -5.69 -13.71 -25.90
CA TYR A 43 -7.15 -13.80 -25.79
C TYR A 43 -7.80 -14.97 -26.55
N PRO A 44 -7.43 -15.30 -27.81
CA PRO A 44 -8.07 -16.38 -28.56
C PRO A 44 -7.93 -17.77 -27.91
N TRP A 45 -6.99 -17.94 -26.97
CA TRP A 45 -6.68 -19.21 -26.34
C TRP A 45 -7.33 -19.39 -24.97
N ILE A 46 -7.87 -18.31 -24.38
CA ILE A 46 -8.38 -18.31 -23.00
C ILE A 46 -9.47 -19.36 -22.80
N ASP A 47 -10.40 -19.50 -23.75
CA ASP A 47 -11.50 -20.48 -23.64
C ASP A 47 -11.03 -21.95 -23.60
N GLN A 48 -9.81 -22.23 -24.07
CA GLN A 48 -9.19 -23.57 -24.00
C GLN A 48 -8.30 -23.71 -22.77
N VAL A 49 -7.57 -22.63 -22.43
CA VAL A 49 -6.57 -22.64 -21.37
C VAL A 49 -7.22 -22.55 -19.99
N ALA A 50 -8.21 -21.68 -19.79
CA ALA A 50 -8.85 -21.50 -18.49
C ALA A 50 -9.48 -22.80 -17.95
N PRO A 51 -10.28 -23.57 -18.73
CA PRO A 51 -10.81 -24.86 -18.26
C PRO A 51 -9.74 -25.91 -17.97
N THR A 52 -8.53 -25.73 -18.51
CA THR A 52 -7.40 -26.63 -18.28
C THR A 52 -6.64 -26.26 -17.00
N LEU A 53 -6.40 -24.97 -16.76
CA LEU A 53 -5.59 -24.48 -15.63
C LEU A 53 -6.38 -24.30 -14.34
N VAL A 54 -7.63 -23.83 -14.38
CA VAL A 54 -8.42 -23.58 -13.17
C VAL A 54 -8.59 -24.83 -12.29
N PRO A 55 -8.86 -26.03 -12.83
CA PRO A 55 -8.90 -27.24 -12.00
C PRO A 55 -7.56 -27.60 -11.34
N LEU A 56 -6.43 -27.11 -11.88
CA LEU A 56 -5.10 -27.40 -11.38
C LEU A 56 -4.73 -26.62 -10.13
N LEU A 57 -5.50 -25.59 -9.77
CA LEU A 57 -5.39 -24.92 -8.46
C LEU A 57 -5.52 -25.92 -7.30
N LYS A 58 -6.30 -26.99 -7.50
CA LYS A 58 -6.54 -28.07 -6.52
C LYS A 58 -5.79 -29.36 -6.85
N PHE A 59 -4.70 -29.26 -7.63
CA PHE A 59 -3.87 -30.42 -8.00
C PHE A 59 -2.82 -30.73 -6.92
N TYR A 60 -3.28 -31.24 -5.77
CA TYR A 60 -2.46 -31.56 -4.59
C TYR A 60 -1.39 -32.66 -4.79
N PHE A 61 -1.16 -33.10 -6.03
CA PHE A 61 -0.14 -34.09 -6.36
C PHE A 61 1.20 -33.46 -6.76
N HIS A 62 1.23 -32.16 -7.07
CA HIS A 62 2.46 -31.46 -7.43
C HIS A 62 2.34 -29.95 -7.16
N GLU A 63 3.23 -29.42 -6.34
CA GLU A 63 3.28 -28.01 -5.95
C GLU A 63 3.49 -27.08 -7.14
N GLU A 64 4.49 -27.35 -7.98
CA GLU A 64 4.78 -26.49 -9.15
C GLU A 64 3.62 -26.40 -10.16
N VAL A 65 2.79 -27.45 -10.26
CA VAL A 65 1.60 -27.40 -11.11
C VAL A 65 0.56 -26.44 -10.53
N ARG A 66 0.39 -26.46 -9.20
CA ARG A 66 -0.50 -25.51 -8.50
C ARG A 66 0.03 -24.09 -8.61
N ARG A 67 1.32 -23.86 -8.33
CA ARG A 67 1.96 -22.54 -8.46
C ARG A 67 1.78 -21.96 -9.87
N ALA A 68 2.09 -22.73 -10.90
CA ALA A 68 1.89 -22.30 -12.28
C ALA A 68 0.42 -22.00 -12.62
N ALA A 69 -0.53 -22.77 -12.07
CA ALA A 69 -1.95 -22.48 -12.23
C ALA A 69 -2.35 -21.18 -11.51
N VAL A 70 -1.88 -20.97 -10.29
CA VAL A 70 -2.13 -19.76 -9.49
C VAL A 70 -1.63 -18.51 -10.22
N SER A 71 -0.38 -18.52 -10.70
CA SER A 71 0.20 -17.39 -11.43
C SER A 71 -0.52 -17.09 -12.75
N ALA A 72 -1.10 -18.10 -13.40
CA ALA A 72 -1.80 -17.89 -14.67
C ALA A 72 -3.16 -17.18 -14.52
N MET A 73 -3.81 -17.25 -13.35
CA MET A 73 -5.16 -16.73 -13.15
C MET A 73 -5.29 -15.22 -13.46
N PRO A 74 -4.47 -14.31 -12.90
CA PRO A 74 -4.53 -12.89 -13.23
C PRO A 74 -4.17 -12.63 -14.70
N GLU A 75 -3.22 -13.38 -15.28
CA GLU A 75 -2.82 -13.19 -16.69
C GLU A 75 -3.95 -13.49 -17.66
N LEU A 76 -4.75 -14.53 -17.39
CA LEU A 76 -5.93 -14.84 -18.21
C LEU A 76 -6.97 -13.71 -18.15
N LEU A 77 -7.25 -13.18 -16.95
CA LEU A 77 -8.17 -12.05 -16.78
C LEU A 77 -7.64 -10.77 -17.44
N ARG A 78 -6.35 -10.48 -17.27
CA ARG A 78 -5.67 -9.31 -17.84
C ARG A 78 -5.69 -9.35 -19.36
N SER A 79 -5.36 -10.50 -19.95
CA SER A 79 -5.44 -10.71 -21.40
C SER A 79 -6.86 -10.49 -21.94
N ALA A 80 -7.88 -11.05 -21.27
CA ALA A 80 -9.27 -10.85 -21.65
C ALA A 80 -9.71 -9.37 -21.57
N LYS A 81 -9.36 -8.69 -20.48
CA LYS A 81 -9.70 -7.27 -20.27
C LYS A 81 -9.05 -6.38 -21.32
N LEU A 82 -7.75 -6.54 -21.56
CA LEU A 82 -7.02 -5.77 -22.57
C LEU A 82 -7.57 -6.00 -23.97
N ALA A 83 -7.97 -7.23 -24.31
CA ALA A 83 -8.56 -7.53 -25.61
C ALA A 83 -9.91 -6.82 -25.82
N VAL A 84 -10.73 -6.72 -24.76
CA VAL A 84 -11.99 -5.96 -24.78
C VAL A 84 -11.72 -4.46 -24.90
N GLU A 85 -10.84 -3.91 -24.08
CA GLU A 85 -10.50 -2.47 -24.08
C GLU A 85 -9.91 -2.00 -25.41
N LYS A 86 -9.11 -2.84 -26.06
CA LYS A 86 -8.50 -2.55 -27.38
C LYS A 86 -9.42 -2.89 -28.56
N GLY A 87 -10.61 -3.44 -28.32
CA GLY A 87 -11.57 -3.79 -29.37
C GLY A 87 -11.16 -4.97 -30.26
N VAL A 88 -10.22 -5.80 -29.80
CA VAL A 88 -9.74 -7.00 -30.55
C VAL A 88 -10.48 -8.28 -30.16
N ALA A 89 -11.39 -8.21 -29.18
CA ALA A 89 -12.17 -9.34 -28.67
C ALA A 89 -13.29 -9.86 -29.62
N GLN A 90 -13.36 -9.37 -30.86
CA GLN A 90 -14.25 -9.85 -31.94
C GLN A 90 -15.72 -10.03 -31.51
N GLY A 91 -16.29 -9.03 -30.84
CA GLY A 91 -17.70 -9.01 -30.44
C GLY A 91 -17.99 -9.44 -29.01
N ARG A 92 -16.98 -9.90 -28.25
CA ARG A 92 -17.09 -10.00 -26.78
C ARG A 92 -16.82 -8.64 -26.13
N ASN A 93 -17.42 -8.45 -24.97
CA ASN A 93 -17.37 -7.22 -24.19
C ASN A 93 -17.06 -7.54 -22.71
N GLU A 94 -17.27 -6.58 -21.84
CA GLU A 94 -17.05 -6.71 -20.39
C GLU A 94 -17.80 -7.90 -19.75
N ALA A 95 -18.93 -8.33 -20.30
CA ALA A 95 -19.64 -9.51 -19.80
C ALA A 95 -18.81 -10.80 -19.92
N TYR A 96 -17.92 -10.90 -20.91
CA TYR A 96 -16.98 -12.02 -21.02
C TYR A 96 -15.92 -11.98 -19.92
N VAL A 97 -15.37 -10.80 -19.63
CA VAL A 97 -14.41 -10.62 -18.53
C VAL A 97 -15.07 -10.98 -17.20
N LYS A 98 -16.34 -10.57 -17.01
CA LYS A 98 -17.13 -10.98 -15.85
C LYS A 98 -17.30 -12.50 -15.78
N GLN A 99 -17.70 -13.16 -16.87
CA GLN A 99 -17.86 -14.62 -16.89
C GLN A 99 -16.56 -15.36 -16.52
N LEU A 100 -15.41 -14.87 -17.01
CA LEU A 100 -14.12 -15.43 -16.67
C LEU A 100 -13.77 -15.19 -15.20
N SER A 101 -14.05 -13.99 -14.67
CA SER A 101 -13.89 -13.66 -13.24
C SER A 101 -14.78 -14.54 -12.35
N ASP A 102 -16.05 -14.73 -12.74
CA ASP A 102 -17.02 -15.61 -12.08
C ASP A 102 -16.59 -17.09 -12.08
N TYR A 103 -15.66 -17.48 -12.96
CA TYR A 103 -15.08 -18.81 -13.00
C TYR A 103 -13.78 -18.91 -12.18
N VAL A 104 -12.90 -17.92 -12.30
CA VAL A 104 -11.55 -17.92 -11.71
C VAL A 104 -11.58 -17.61 -10.21
N ILE A 105 -12.24 -16.52 -9.80
CA ILE A 105 -12.19 -16.05 -8.41
C ILE A 105 -12.75 -17.08 -7.43
N PRO A 106 -13.95 -17.67 -7.65
CA PRO A 106 -14.47 -18.67 -6.73
C PRO A 106 -13.58 -19.92 -6.65
N ALA A 107 -12.92 -20.30 -7.75
CA ALA A 107 -12.02 -21.44 -7.77
C ALA A 107 -10.72 -21.17 -6.99
N LEU A 108 -10.18 -19.95 -7.06
CA LEU A 108 -9.06 -19.51 -6.23
C LEU A 108 -9.42 -19.52 -4.75
N VAL A 109 -10.57 -18.93 -4.39
CA VAL A 109 -11.06 -18.90 -3.00
C VAL A 109 -11.25 -20.32 -2.44
N GLU A 110 -11.85 -21.23 -3.21
CA GLU A 110 -12.02 -22.63 -2.79
C GLU A 110 -10.68 -23.38 -2.67
N ALA A 111 -9.71 -23.09 -3.54
CA ALA A 111 -8.38 -23.70 -3.48
C ALA A 111 -7.61 -23.21 -2.25
N LEU A 112 -7.64 -21.91 -1.98
CA LEU A 112 -7.02 -21.26 -0.83
C LEU A 112 -7.50 -21.87 0.50
N HIS A 113 -8.82 -22.09 0.64
CA HIS A 113 -9.42 -22.70 1.83
C HIS A 113 -8.84 -24.06 2.23
N LYS A 114 -8.25 -24.78 1.28
CA LYS A 114 -7.75 -26.15 1.45
C LYS A 114 -6.25 -26.26 1.19
N GLU A 115 -5.55 -25.16 0.94
CA GLU A 115 -4.13 -25.20 0.64
C GLU A 115 -3.32 -25.43 1.92
N PRO A 116 -2.60 -26.57 2.05
CA PRO A 116 -1.80 -26.85 3.24
C PRO A 116 -0.49 -26.07 3.29
N ASP A 117 0.04 -25.64 2.15
CA ASP A 117 1.34 -24.99 2.06
C ASP A 117 1.20 -23.47 2.23
N THR A 118 1.85 -22.93 3.26
CA THR A 118 1.77 -21.50 3.61
C THR A 118 2.33 -20.60 2.50
N GLU A 119 3.38 -21.00 1.81
CA GLU A 119 3.99 -20.22 0.74
C GLU A 119 3.09 -20.19 -0.51
N ILE A 120 2.43 -21.31 -0.82
CA ILE A 120 1.41 -21.35 -1.88
C ILE A 120 0.17 -20.56 -1.46
N CYS A 121 -0.21 -20.56 -0.17
CA CYS A 121 -1.30 -19.71 0.33
C CYS A 121 -1.02 -18.22 0.07
N ALA A 122 0.19 -17.76 0.40
CA ALA A 122 0.62 -16.39 0.10
C ALA A 122 0.54 -16.10 -1.42
N SER A 123 1.05 -17.02 -2.25
CA SER A 123 0.96 -16.90 -3.72
C SER A 123 -0.48 -16.85 -4.24
N MET A 124 -1.39 -17.61 -3.63
CA MET A 124 -2.82 -17.61 -3.96
C MET A 124 -3.51 -16.31 -3.56
N LEU A 125 -3.15 -15.73 -2.41
CA LEU A 125 -3.65 -14.43 -1.97
C LEU A 125 -3.18 -13.31 -2.88
N ASP A 126 -1.90 -13.31 -3.28
CA ASP A 126 -1.34 -12.34 -4.24
C ASP A 126 -2.07 -12.42 -5.59
N SER A 127 -2.17 -13.63 -6.15
CA SER A 127 -2.91 -13.89 -7.39
C SER A 127 -4.39 -13.46 -7.29
N LEU A 128 -5.05 -13.70 -6.15
CA LEU A 128 -6.40 -13.23 -5.88
C LEU A 128 -6.45 -11.70 -5.87
N ASN A 129 -5.52 -11.02 -5.20
CA ASN A 129 -5.43 -9.55 -5.18
C ASN A 129 -5.29 -8.98 -6.60
N GLU A 130 -4.39 -9.53 -7.42
CA GLU A 130 -4.24 -9.14 -8.82
C GLU A 130 -5.53 -9.33 -9.62
N CYS A 131 -6.22 -10.46 -9.44
CA CYS A 131 -7.53 -10.71 -10.05
C CYS A 131 -8.57 -9.64 -9.64
N LEU A 132 -8.55 -9.20 -8.38
CA LEU A 132 -9.42 -8.14 -7.87
C LEU A 132 -9.06 -6.76 -8.42
N GLN A 133 -7.78 -6.44 -8.59
CA GLN A 133 -7.38 -5.19 -9.24
C GLN A 133 -7.84 -5.14 -10.71
N ILE A 134 -7.90 -6.28 -11.39
CA ILE A 134 -8.36 -6.39 -12.78
C ILE A 134 -9.90 -6.32 -12.85
N SER A 135 -10.60 -7.06 -12.01
CA SER A 135 -12.04 -7.34 -12.16
C SER A 135 -12.92 -6.82 -11.02
N GLY A 136 -12.37 -6.08 -10.05
CA GLY A 136 -13.03 -5.66 -8.81
C GLY A 136 -14.42 -5.04 -8.99
N GLN A 137 -14.59 -4.18 -10.01
CA GLN A 137 -15.87 -3.52 -10.30
C GLN A 137 -16.92 -4.47 -10.90
N LEU A 138 -16.53 -5.67 -11.32
CA LEU A 138 -17.38 -6.70 -11.91
C LEU A 138 -17.91 -7.70 -10.88
N LEU A 139 -17.36 -7.67 -9.66
CA LEU A 139 -17.77 -8.58 -8.59
C LEU A 139 -19.14 -8.20 -8.03
N ASP A 140 -19.94 -9.21 -7.73
CA ASP A 140 -21.17 -9.05 -6.97
C ASP A 140 -20.93 -9.18 -5.45
N GLU A 141 -21.96 -8.82 -4.67
CA GLU A 141 -21.89 -8.83 -3.21
C GLU A 141 -21.59 -10.23 -2.63
N ASN A 142 -22.04 -11.31 -3.27
CA ASN A 142 -21.79 -12.67 -2.80
C ASN A 142 -20.33 -13.06 -3.00
N GLN A 143 -19.72 -12.66 -4.12
CA GLN A 143 -18.30 -12.86 -4.37
C GLN A 143 -17.46 -12.10 -3.35
N VAL A 144 -17.78 -10.82 -3.10
CA VAL A 144 -17.10 -10.02 -2.07
C VAL A 144 -17.24 -10.68 -0.70
N ARG A 145 -18.43 -11.15 -0.34
CA ARG A 145 -18.67 -11.88 0.92
C ARG A 145 -17.81 -13.14 1.03
N SER A 146 -17.77 -13.95 -0.03
CA SER A 146 -16.98 -15.19 -0.05
C SER A 146 -15.48 -14.90 0.14
N ILE A 147 -14.96 -13.83 -0.47
CA ILE A 147 -13.57 -13.42 -0.28
C ILE A 147 -13.35 -12.96 1.16
N VAL A 148 -14.23 -12.11 1.68
CA VAL A 148 -14.12 -11.61 3.07
C VAL A 148 -14.16 -12.75 4.08
N ASP A 149 -15.03 -13.74 3.88
CA ASP A 149 -15.11 -14.90 4.76
C ASP A 149 -13.85 -15.78 4.67
N GLU A 150 -13.25 -15.90 3.49
CA GLU A 150 -11.97 -16.59 3.33
C GLU A 150 -10.82 -15.81 4.00
N ILE A 151 -10.77 -14.49 3.91
CA ILE A 151 -9.78 -13.68 4.63
C ILE A 151 -9.92 -13.87 6.15
N LYS A 152 -11.14 -13.92 6.70
CA LYS A 152 -11.36 -14.24 8.12
C LYS A 152 -10.81 -15.63 8.46
N HIS A 153 -11.00 -16.61 7.57
CA HIS A 153 -10.46 -17.96 7.73
C HIS A 153 -8.93 -17.95 7.78
N VAL A 154 -8.28 -17.28 6.82
CA VAL A 154 -6.81 -17.13 6.73
C VAL A 154 -6.24 -16.51 8.01
N ILE A 155 -6.79 -15.39 8.48
CA ILE A 155 -6.34 -14.73 9.72
C ILE A 155 -6.46 -15.67 10.93
N THR A 156 -7.57 -16.43 11.00
CA THR A 156 -7.83 -17.37 12.09
C THR A 156 -6.86 -18.56 12.05
N ALA A 157 -6.61 -19.11 10.85
CA ALA A 157 -5.69 -20.23 10.63
C ALA A 157 -4.24 -19.83 10.97
N SER A 158 -3.80 -18.66 10.50
CA SER A 158 -2.47 -18.11 10.82
C SER A 158 -2.29 -17.88 12.33
N SER A 159 -3.32 -17.36 13.00
CA SER A 159 -3.33 -17.23 14.46
C SER A 159 -3.20 -18.58 15.18
N GLY A 160 -3.77 -19.65 14.60
CA GLY A 160 -3.62 -21.02 15.09
C GLY A 160 -2.18 -21.53 14.94
N ARG A 161 -1.62 -21.44 13.73
CA ARG A 161 -0.22 -21.83 13.43
C ARG A 161 0.79 -21.06 14.26
N LYS A 162 0.54 -19.77 14.54
CA LYS A 162 1.38 -18.97 15.45
C LYS A 162 1.43 -19.56 16.87
N LYS A 163 0.32 -20.09 17.39
CA LYS A 163 0.30 -20.74 18.72
C LYS A 163 1.09 -22.04 18.71
N GLU A 164 0.93 -22.86 17.67
CA GLU A 164 1.68 -24.10 17.50
C GLU A 164 3.19 -23.85 17.45
N ARG A 165 3.63 -22.88 16.64
CA ARG A 165 5.05 -22.47 16.58
C ARG A 165 5.56 -21.96 17.93
N ALA A 166 4.76 -21.17 18.66
CA ALA A 166 5.11 -20.73 20.01
C ALA A 166 5.18 -21.88 21.04
N GLU A 167 4.50 -23.00 20.81
CA GLU A 167 4.63 -24.21 21.62
C GLU A 167 5.87 -25.03 21.25
N ARG A 168 6.20 -25.14 19.95
CA ARG A 168 7.43 -25.79 19.45
C ARG A 168 8.70 -25.19 20.05
N THR A 169 8.77 -23.86 20.23
CA THR A 169 9.91 -23.20 20.90
C THR A 169 10.14 -23.62 22.36
N LYS A 170 9.18 -24.31 23.00
CA LYS A 170 9.26 -24.78 24.38
C LYS A 170 9.49 -26.29 24.49
N ALA A 171 9.60 -26.98 23.35
CA ALA A 171 9.79 -28.42 23.32
C ALA A 171 11.20 -28.79 23.82
N GLU A 172 11.33 -29.97 24.43
CA GLU A 172 12.61 -30.43 25.01
C GLU A 172 13.68 -30.71 23.93
N ASP A 173 13.24 -30.98 22.70
CA ASP A 173 14.05 -31.24 21.50
C ASP A 173 14.27 -30.00 20.63
N PHE A 174 13.86 -28.81 21.09
CA PHE A 174 14.12 -27.56 20.36
C PHE A 174 15.63 -27.28 20.28
N ASP A 175 16.16 -27.32 19.06
CA ASP A 175 17.57 -27.05 18.77
C ASP A 175 17.73 -25.91 17.75
N ALA A 176 18.97 -25.68 17.29
CA ALA A 176 19.26 -24.60 16.35
C ALA A 176 18.68 -24.84 14.95
N GLU A 177 18.54 -26.11 14.54
CA GLU A 177 17.99 -26.46 13.23
C GLU A 177 16.48 -26.20 13.20
N GLU A 178 15.76 -26.63 14.23
CA GLU A 178 14.35 -26.32 14.43
C GLU A 178 14.10 -24.80 14.55
N GLY A 179 15.04 -24.08 15.16
CA GLY A 179 14.99 -22.62 15.25
C GLY A 179 15.04 -21.90 13.90
N GLU A 180 15.84 -22.38 12.95
CA GLU A 180 15.90 -21.82 11.59
C GLU A 180 14.64 -22.16 10.78
N PHE A 181 14.12 -23.40 10.89
CA PHE A 181 12.84 -23.75 10.25
C PHE A 181 11.68 -22.89 10.74
N LEU A 182 11.59 -22.64 12.05
CA LEU A 182 10.56 -21.73 12.59
C LEU A 182 10.71 -20.30 12.06
N LYS A 183 11.94 -19.85 11.81
CA LYS A 183 12.18 -18.52 11.26
C LYS A 183 11.67 -18.42 9.82
N GLU A 184 11.97 -19.41 8.98
CA GLU A 184 11.44 -19.50 7.60
C GLU A 184 9.90 -19.53 7.60
N GLU A 185 9.28 -20.34 8.48
CA GLU A 185 7.82 -20.36 8.62
C GLU A 185 7.28 -18.98 9.05
N ASN A 186 7.97 -18.26 9.93
CA ASN A 186 7.55 -16.93 10.39
C ASN A 186 7.59 -15.91 9.24
N GLU A 187 8.64 -15.93 8.42
CA GLU A 187 8.76 -15.09 7.22
C GLU A 187 7.61 -15.39 6.23
N GLN A 188 7.28 -16.67 6.01
CA GLN A 188 6.13 -17.05 5.18
C GLN A 188 4.78 -16.53 5.71
N GLU A 189 4.62 -16.43 7.03
CA GLU A 189 3.38 -15.94 7.62
C GLU A 189 3.28 -14.42 7.64
N GLU A 190 4.42 -13.72 7.70
CA GLU A 190 4.47 -12.28 7.44
C GLU A 190 3.98 -11.98 6.02
N GLU A 191 4.44 -12.73 5.01
CA GLU A 191 3.98 -12.59 3.62
C GLU A 191 2.47 -12.87 3.49
N VAL A 192 1.92 -13.90 4.17
CA VAL A 192 0.47 -14.15 4.18
C VAL A 192 -0.30 -12.92 4.69
N PHE A 193 0.17 -12.28 5.75
CA PHE A 193 -0.47 -11.10 6.30
C PHE A 193 -0.33 -9.89 5.37
N ASP A 194 0.82 -9.71 4.72
CA ASP A 194 1.01 -8.67 3.71
C ASP A 194 -0.04 -8.78 2.61
N GLN A 195 -0.26 -10.00 2.08
CA GLN A 195 -1.26 -10.24 1.04
C GLN A 195 -2.70 -10.07 1.54
N VAL A 196 -2.99 -10.39 2.81
CA VAL A 196 -4.28 -10.04 3.44
C VAL A 196 -4.50 -8.52 3.46
N GLY A 197 -3.46 -7.76 3.82
CA GLY A 197 -3.49 -6.29 3.79
C GLY A 197 -3.79 -5.75 2.40
N GLU A 198 -3.08 -6.25 1.39
CA GLU A 198 -3.25 -5.85 -0.01
C GLU A 198 -4.65 -6.15 -0.56
N ILE A 199 -5.19 -7.34 -0.32
CA ILE A 199 -6.57 -7.70 -0.73
C ILE A 199 -7.57 -6.74 -0.10
N LEU A 200 -7.48 -6.51 1.22
CA LEU A 200 -8.41 -5.63 1.92
C LEU A 200 -8.28 -4.20 1.42
N GLY A 201 -7.06 -3.70 1.21
CA GLY A 201 -6.81 -2.39 0.61
C GLY A 201 -7.43 -2.26 -0.79
N THR A 202 -7.28 -3.27 -1.64
CA THR A 202 -7.90 -3.33 -2.98
C THR A 202 -9.43 -3.30 -2.89
N LEU A 203 -10.04 -4.08 -2.01
CA LEU A 203 -11.50 -4.11 -1.81
C LEU A 203 -12.01 -2.76 -1.29
N ILE A 204 -11.33 -2.15 -0.31
CA ILE A 204 -11.68 -0.84 0.24
C ILE A 204 -11.59 0.24 -0.85
N LYS A 205 -10.51 0.27 -1.63
CA LYS A 205 -10.32 1.23 -2.75
C LYS A 205 -11.39 1.06 -3.84
N THR A 206 -11.76 -0.20 -4.13
CA THR A 206 -12.75 -0.54 -5.16
C THR A 206 -14.17 -0.16 -4.75
N PHE A 207 -14.61 -0.57 -3.55
CA PHE A 207 -16.00 -0.47 -3.13
C PHE A 207 -16.30 0.72 -2.20
N LYS A 208 -15.25 1.34 -1.62
CA LYS A 208 -15.33 2.51 -0.74
C LYS A 208 -16.35 2.31 0.38
N ALA A 209 -17.24 3.27 0.60
CA ALA A 209 -18.25 3.22 1.65
C ALA A 209 -19.16 1.96 1.59
N SER A 210 -19.33 1.35 0.41
CA SER A 210 -20.11 0.11 0.26
C SER A 210 -19.43 -1.11 0.90
N PHE A 211 -18.12 -1.04 1.16
CA PHE A 211 -17.37 -2.09 1.84
C PHE A 211 -17.55 -2.06 3.37
N LEU A 212 -18.00 -0.94 3.94
CA LEU A 212 -18.03 -0.76 5.40
C LEU A 212 -18.84 -1.83 6.17
N PRO A 213 -19.96 -2.38 5.67
CA PRO A 213 -20.63 -3.50 6.34
C PRO A 213 -19.74 -4.74 6.48
N PHE A 214 -18.93 -5.05 5.47
CA PHE A 214 -17.95 -6.15 5.54
C PHE A 214 -16.81 -5.82 6.49
N PHE A 215 -16.34 -4.57 6.47
CA PHE A 215 -15.32 -4.10 7.39
C PHE A 215 -15.76 -4.17 8.86
N ASP A 216 -17.03 -3.84 9.14
CA ASP A 216 -17.62 -3.99 10.49
C ASP A 216 -17.47 -5.44 11.00
N GLU A 217 -17.74 -6.43 10.15
CA GLU A 217 -17.54 -7.86 10.49
C GLU A 217 -16.06 -8.25 10.66
N LEU A 218 -15.18 -7.72 9.81
CA LEU A 218 -13.72 -7.98 9.83
C LEU A 218 -13.02 -7.34 11.02
N SER A 219 -13.52 -6.21 11.52
CA SER A 219 -12.90 -5.42 12.59
C SER A 219 -12.53 -6.25 13.83
N GLN A 220 -13.36 -7.23 14.20
CA GLN A 220 -13.10 -8.11 15.35
C GLN A 220 -11.89 -9.03 15.17
N PHE A 221 -11.50 -9.31 13.92
CA PHE A 221 -10.32 -10.10 13.55
C PHE A 221 -9.07 -9.23 13.40
N LEU A 222 -9.24 -7.97 12.97
CA LEU A 222 -8.15 -7.03 12.76
C LEU A 222 -7.69 -6.35 14.05
N MET A 223 -8.61 -5.95 14.94
CA MET A 223 -8.26 -5.27 16.20
C MET A 223 -7.26 -6.04 17.08
N PRO A 224 -7.31 -7.38 17.21
CA PRO A 224 -6.28 -8.12 17.94
C PRO A 224 -4.86 -7.96 17.39
N MET A 225 -4.69 -7.64 16.11
CA MET A 225 -3.38 -7.47 15.46
C MET A 225 -2.62 -6.23 15.97
N TRP A 226 -3.31 -5.32 16.65
CA TRP A 226 -2.74 -4.13 17.31
C TRP A 226 -2.00 -4.42 18.62
N GLY A 227 -2.12 -5.64 19.15
CA GLY A 227 -1.53 -6.02 20.42
C GLY A 227 0.00 -5.86 20.44
N LYS A 228 0.56 -5.49 21.60
CA LYS A 228 2.02 -5.43 21.78
C LYS A 228 2.70 -6.81 21.71
N ASP A 229 1.92 -7.89 21.83
CA ASP A 229 2.31 -9.28 21.65
C ASP A 229 2.33 -9.72 20.18
N LYS A 230 2.00 -8.82 19.26
CA LYS A 230 1.97 -9.07 17.81
C LYS A 230 3.29 -8.66 17.14
N THR A 231 3.56 -9.20 15.95
CA THR A 231 4.73 -8.79 15.17
C THR A 231 4.60 -7.34 14.74
N ALA A 232 5.70 -6.70 14.36
CA ALA A 232 5.64 -5.35 13.80
C ALA A 232 4.78 -5.33 12.53
N GLU A 233 4.88 -6.40 11.72
CA GLU A 233 4.14 -6.55 10.48
C GLU A 233 2.61 -6.62 10.70
N GLU A 234 2.16 -7.47 11.64
CA GLU A 234 0.73 -7.53 12.02
C GLU A 234 0.21 -6.15 12.47
N ARG A 235 0.98 -5.42 13.27
CA ARG A 235 0.60 -4.07 13.72
C ARG A 235 0.54 -3.10 12.55
N ARG A 236 1.53 -3.11 11.66
CA ARG A 236 1.63 -2.26 10.47
C ARG A 236 0.44 -2.47 9.55
N ILE A 237 0.16 -3.71 9.16
CA ILE A 237 -0.94 -4.07 8.25
C ILE A 237 -2.28 -3.66 8.83
N ALA A 238 -2.53 -3.94 10.11
CA ALA A 238 -3.77 -3.54 10.75
C ALA A 238 -3.92 -2.02 10.87
N ILE A 239 -2.84 -1.24 10.89
CA ILE A 239 -2.91 0.22 10.77
C ILE A 239 -3.26 0.59 9.33
N CYS A 240 -2.52 0.08 8.34
CA CYS A 240 -2.70 0.38 6.91
C CYS A 240 -4.14 0.09 6.42
N ILE A 241 -4.76 -1.00 6.87
CA ILE A 241 -6.15 -1.32 6.48
C ILE A 241 -7.13 -0.23 6.98
N PHE A 242 -6.95 0.26 8.21
CA PHE A 242 -7.81 1.33 8.73
C PHE A 242 -7.47 2.68 8.11
N ASP A 243 -6.22 2.92 7.71
CA ASP A 243 -5.84 4.10 6.93
C ASP A 243 -6.58 4.12 5.59
N ASP A 244 -6.59 2.99 4.88
CA ASP A 244 -7.35 2.82 3.64
C ASP A 244 -8.86 3.05 3.89
N VAL A 245 -9.43 2.56 4.99
CA VAL A 245 -10.83 2.85 5.33
C VAL A 245 -11.05 4.35 5.53
N ALA A 246 -10.18 5.01 6.31
CA ALA A 246 -10.29 6.44 6.58
C ALA A 246 -10.17 7.29 5.29
N GLU A 247 -9.21 6.95 4.43
CA GLU A 247 -8.91 7.68 3.21
C GLU A 247 -9.96 7.47 2.11
N GLN A 248 -10.36 6.21 1.88
CA GLN A 248 -11.25 5.86 0.78
C GLN A 248 -12.73 6.04 1.11
N CYS A 249 -13.12 5.92 2.39
CA CYS A 249 -14.51 6.07 2.82
C CYS A 249 -14.82 7.44 3.45
N ARG A 250 -13.81 8.23 3.85
CA ARG A 250 -13.92 9.62 4.30
C ARG A 250 -15.00 9.83 5.38
N GLU A 251 -16.02 10.65 5.10
CA GLU A 251 -17.11 10.97 6.05
C GLU A 251 -17.78 9.70 6.62
N ALA A 252 -17.92 8.64 5.82
CA ALA A 252 -18.52 7.39 6.27
C ALA A 252 -17.64 6.62 7.29
N ALA A 253 -16.31 6.86 7.27
CA ALA A 253 -15.36 6.26 8.21
C ALA A 253 -15.30 6.97 9.57
N LEU A 254 -15.89 8.17 9.72
CA LEU A 254 -15.83 8.94 10.97
C LEU A 254 -16.35 8.16 12.19
N LYS A 255 -17.27 7.19 11.99
CA LYS A 255 -17.78 6.33 13.04
C LYS A 255 -16.69 5.45 13.71
N TYR A 256 -15.56 5.20 13.03
CA TYR A 256 -14.46 4.39 13.55
C TYR A 256 -13.39 5.20 14.29
N TYR A 257 -13.38 6.52 14.11
CA TYR A 257 -12.28 7.38 14.58
C TYR A 257 -12.11 7.36 16.10
N GLY A 258 -13.21 7.25 16.85
CA GLY A 258 -13.16 7.20 18.32
C GLY A 258 -12.39 6.00 18.87
N LEU A 259 -12.37 4.88 18.13
CA LEU A 259 -11.59 3.70 18.46
C LEU A 259 -10.16 3.78 17.89
N TYR A 260 -10.06 4.26 16.66
CA TYR A 260 -8.84 4.14 15.85
C TYR A 260 -7.79 5.21 16.16
N LEU A 261 -8.19 6.49 16.31
CA LEU A 261 -7.25 7.59 16.53
C LEU A 261 -6.37 7.44 17.79
N PRO A 262 -6.89 7.01 18.96
CA PRO A 262 -6.05 6.76 20.12
C PRO A 262 -4.96 5.72 19.83
N PHE A 263 -5.26 4.69 19.03
CA PHE A 263 -4.31 3.67 18.66
C PHE A 263 -3.22 4.20 17.73
N LEU A 264 -3.60 4.97 16.69
CA LEU A 264 -2.63 5.66 15.82
C LEU A 264 -1.65 6.54 16.61
N LEU A 265 -2.17 7.35 17.53
CA LEU A 265 -1.35 8.22 18.37
C LEU A 265 -0.37 7.41 19.23
N GLN A 266 -0.77 6.26 19.75
CA GLN A 266 0.12 5.35 20.47
C GLN A 266 1.17 4.70 19.54
N ALA A 267 0.74 4.20 18.38
CA ALA A 267 1.60 3.51 17.40
C ALA A 267 2.64 4.43 16.75
N SER A 268 2.39 5.75 16.72
CA SER A 268 3.40 6.74 16.30
C SER A 268 4.69 6.70 17.14
N SER A 269 4.64 6.10 18.33
CA SER A 269 5.77 5.91 19.23
C SER A 269 6.29 4.46 19.25
N ASP A 270 5.91 3.62 18.28
CA ASP A 270 6.38 2.23 18.16
C ASP A 270 7.91 2.18 17.94
N GLU A 271 8.54 1.07 18.33
CA GLU A 271 9.97 0.85 18.14
C GLU A 271 10.32 0.61 16.67
N ASN A 272 9.41 -0.05 15.94
CA ASN A 272 9.58 -0.33 14.52
C ASN A 272 9.24 0.93 13.67
N PRO A 273 10.13 1.34 12.75
CA PRO A 273 9.92 2.53 11.92
C PRO A 273 8.74 2.42 10.95
N ASP A 274 8.45 1.25 10.41
CA ASP A 274 7.36 1.02 9.45
C ASP A 274 5.99 1.13 10.14
N VAL A 275 5.89 0.65 11.38
CA VAL A 275 4.69 0.89 12.23
C VAL A 275 4.52 2.38 12.52
N ARG A 276 5.61 3.10 12.83
CA ARG A 276 5.53 4.55 13.03
C ARG A 276 5.10 5.27 11.75
N GLN A 277 5.63 4.88 10.60
CA GLN A 277 5.28 5.44 9.29
C GLN A 277 3.78 5.29 9.01
N ALA A 278 3.25 4.06 9.11
CA ALA A 278 1.82 3.80 8.94
C ALA A 278 0.99 4.65 9.92
N ALA A 279 1.39 4.70 11.19
CA ALA A 279 0.67 5.45 12.20
C ALA A 279 0.59 6.97 11.90
N VAL A 280 1.70 7.59 11.47
CA VAL A 280 1.68 9.02 11.14
C VAL A 280 1.00 9.32 9.80
N TYR A 281 1.04 8.40 8.85
CA TYR A 281 0.22 8.48 7.64
C TYR A 281 -1.26 8.56 8.02
N GLY A 282 -1.73 7.64 8.88
CA GLY A 282 -3.08 7.63 9.42
C GLY A 282 -3.48 8.88 10.18
N ILE A 283 -2.59 9.42 11.01
CA ILE A 283 -2.82 10.72 11.67
C ILE A 283 -3.04 11.81 10.62
N GLY A 284 -2.24 11.82 9.56
CA GLY A 284 -2.39 12.75 8.43
C GLY A 284 -3.73 12.61 7.71
N VAL A 285 -4.12 11.38 7.36
CA VAL A 285 -5.43 11.08 6.73
C VAL A 285 -6.58 11.52 7.62
N CYS A 286 -6.50 11.24 8.93
CA CYS A 286 -7.52 11.65 9.88
C CYS A 286 -7.57 13.18 10.07
N ALA A 287 -6.44 13.88 9.98
CA ALA A 287 -6.42 15.35 9.99
C ALA A 287 -7.05 15.93 8.72
N GLU A 288 -6.92 15.26 7.58
CA GLU A 288 -7.51 15.73 6.32
C GLU A 288 -9.02 15.47 6.22
N PHE A 289 -9.48 14.28 6.59
CA PHE A 289 -10.88 13.86 6.40
C PHE A 289 -11.70 13.82 7.70
N GLY A 290 -11.08 13.98 8.87
CA GLY A 290 -11.74 13.85 10.18
C GLY A 290 -12.62 15.02 10.60
N GLY A 291 -12.47 16.18 9.96
CA GLY A 291 -13.26 17.38 10.26
C GLY A 291 -13.29 17.70 11.76
N SER A 292 -14.47 17.97 12.32
CA SER A 292 -14.59 18.30 13.76
C SER A 292 -14.21 17.16 14.71
N VAL A 293 -14.21 15.90 14.25
CA VAL A 293 -13.89 14.73 15.08
C VAL A 293 -12.40 14.71 15.45
N PHE A 294 -11.53 15.21 14.56
CA PHE A 294 -10.09 15.28 14.82
C PHE A 294 -9.69 16.46 15.73
N LYS A 295 -10.47 17.55 15.73
CA LYS A 295 -10.13 18.80 16.47
C LYS A 295 -9.68 18.60 17.92
N PRO A 296 -10.35 17.77 18.76
CA PRO A 296 -9.94 17.57 20.14
C PRO A 296 -8.56 16.91 20.32
N LEU A 297 -8.03 16.27 19.27
CA LEU A 297 -6.77 15.54 19.30
C LEU A 297 -5.62 16.27 18.59
N VAL A 298 -5.86 17.47 18.04
CA VAL A 298 -4.85 18.23 17.29
C VAL A 298 -3.58 18.48 18.13
N GLU A 299 -3.72 18.88 19.39
CA GLU A 299 -2.57 19.15 20.26
C GLU A 299 -1.73 17.89 20.53
N GLU A 300 -2.39 16.76 20.80
CA GLU A 300 -1.71 15.47 21.02
C GLU A 300 -1.05 14.98 19.72
N ALA A 301 -1.73 15.09 18.57
CA ALA A 301 -1.17 14.75 17.27
C ALA A 301 0.08 15.58 16.96
N LEU A 302 0.04 16.91 17.17
CA LEU A 302 1.20 17.79 17.01
C LEU A 302 2.37 17.37 17.91
N SER A 303 2.07 17.04 19.18
CA SER A 303 3.08 16.55 20.14
C SER A 303 3.77 15.28 19.63
N ARG A 304 2.98 14.29 19.18
CA ARG A 304 3.47 13.01 18.64
C ARG A 304 4.32 13.20 17.38
N LEU A 305 3.82 13.96 16.41
CA LEU A 305 4.55 14.25 15.17
C LEU A 305 5.88 14.97 15.45
N ASN A 306 5.87 15.93 16.38
CA ASN A 306 7.08 16.67 16.76
C ASN A 306 8.15 15.78 17.41
N LEU A 307 7.77 14.73 18.16
CA LEU A 307 8.72 13.76 18.71
C LEU A 307 9.47 13.00 17.61
N ILE A 308 8.77 12.60 16.54
CA ILE A 308 9.35 11.89 15.40
C ILE A 308 10.24 12.85 14.59
N ILE A 309 9.71 14.04 14.27
CA ILE A 309 10.42 15.05 13.47
C ILE A 309 11.73 15.48 14.15
N ARG A 310 11.74 15.63 15.48
CA ARG A 310 12.93 16.06 16.23
C ARG A 310 13.81 14.93 16.72
N HIS A 311 13.49 13.67 16.38
CA HIS A 311 14.30 12.55 16.82
C HIS A 311 15.73 12.68 16.25
N PRO A 312 16.80 12.48 17.05
CA PRO A 312 18.18 12.69 16.58
C PRO A 312 18.57 11.83 15.36
N ASN A 313 17.90 10.68 15.20
CA ASN A 313 18.12 9.76 14.10
C ASN A 313 17.01 9.80 13.04
N ALA A 314 16.14 10.83 13.04
CA ALA A 314 14.97 10.88 12.15
C ALA A 314 15.34 10.82 10.66
N LEU A 315 16.46 11.42 10.27
CA LEU A 315 16.94 11.47 8.89
C LEU A 315 17.84 10.29 8.50
N ARG A 316 17.97 9.25 9.35
CA ARG A 316 18.68 8.04 8.96
C ARG A 316 17.84 7.21 7.98
N PRO A 317 18.45 6.40 7.08
CA PRO A 317 17.73 5.60 6.09
C PRO A 317 16.59 4.77 6.68
N GLU A 318 16.77 4.20 7.87
CA GLU A 318 15.77 3.39 8.56
C GLU A 318 14.58 4.19 9.12
N ASN A 319 14.67 5.52 9.26
CA ASN A 319 13.63 6.36 9.86
C ASN A 319 13.06 7.41 8.91
N VAL A 320 13.70 7.62 7.75
CA VAL A 320 13.38 8.73 6.86
C VAL A 320 11.94 8.67 6.33
N MET A 321 11.41 7.47 6.09
CA MET A 321 10.02 7.31 5.64
C MET A 321 9.02 7.76 6.71
N ALA A 322 9.23 7.37 7.96
CA ALA A 322 8.41 7.82 9.09
C ALA A 322 8.55 9.33 9.34
N TYR A 323 9.76 9.90 9.18
CA TYR A 323 10.00 11.34 9.26
C TYR A 323 9.22 12.10 8.18
N ASP A 324 9.34 11.69 6.91
CA ASP A 324 8.70 12.33 5.77
C ASP A 324 7.17 12.29 5.88
N ASN A 325 6.62 11.14 6.26
CA ASN A 325 5.18 10.99 6.51
C ASN A 325 4.72 11.84 7.71
N ALA A 326 5.53 12.00 8.76
CA ALA A 326 5.21 12.88 9.88
C ALA A 326 5.20 14.38 9.47
N VAL A 327 6.12 14.80 8.60
CA VAL A 327 6.14 16.16 8.04
C VAL A 327 4.94 16.39 7.13
N SER A 328 4.55 15.39 6.34
CA SER A 328 3.34 15.47 5.51
C SER A 328 2.07 15.56 6.38
N ALA A 329 1.94 14.73 7.40
CA ALA A 329 0.84 14.79 8.37
C ALA A 329 0.76 16.14 9.09
N LEU A 330 1.91 16.70 9.48
CA LEU A 330 1.99 18.06 10.05
C LEU A 330 1.47 19.11 9.06
N GLY A 331 1.82 18.97 7.78
CA GLY A 331 1.25 19.77 6.69
C GLY A 331 -0.27 19.67 6.63
N LYS A 332 -0.83 18.46 6.63
CA LYS A 332 -2.29 18.25 6.61
C LYS A 332 -2.96 18.94 7.80
N ILE A 333 -2.39 18.86 9.02
CA ILE A 333 -2.88 19.61 10.19
C ILE A 333 -2.83 21.13 9.94
N CYS A 334 -1.72 21.66 9.42
CA CYS A 334 -1.60 23.08 9.06
C CYS A 334 -2.68 23.54 8.07
N LEU A 335 -3.10 22.69 7.13
CA LEU A 335 -4.10 23.02 6.13
C LEU A 335 -5.53 22.93 6.66
N PHE A 336 -5.89 21.80 7.26
CA PHE A 336 -7.27 21.46 7.60
C PHE A 336 -7.68 21.89 9.01
N HIS A 337 -6.69 22.14 9.88
CA HIS A 337 -6.89 22.47 11.29
C HIS A 337 -6.20 23.77 11.71
N ARG A 338 -5.98 24.70 10.78
CA ARG A 338 -5.33 26.00 11.04
C ARG A 338 -5.93 26.80 12.21
N ASP A 339 -7.24 26.70 12.41
CA ASP A 339 -7.97 27.42 13.48
C ASP A 339 -7.80 26.75 14.85
N SER A 340 -7.09 25.62 14.92
CA SER A 340 -6.88 24.80 16.12
C SER A 340 -5.39 24.67 16.50
N ILE A 341 -4.51 25.48 15.90
CA ILE A 341 -3.08 25.46 16.15
C ILE A 341 -2.53 26.88 16.37
N ASP A 342 -1.39 26.99 17.07
CA ASP A 342 -0.60 28.22 17.07
C ASP A 342 0.18 28.32 15.76
N SER A 343 -0.43 28.98 14.76
CA SER A 343 0.15 29.09 13.41
C SER A 343 1.53 29.74 13.40
N ALA A 344 1.80 30.67 14.33
CA ALA A 344 3.08 31.35 14.44
C ALA A 344 4.22 30.42 14.90
N GLN A 345 3.90 29.29 15.55
CA GLN A 345 4.88 28.28 15.96
C GLN A 345 4.94 27.10 14.99
N VAL A 346 3.79 26.63 14.51
CA VAL A 346 3.72 25.36 13.77
C VAL A 346 4.18 25.50 12.31
N PHE A 347 3.75 26.55 11.59
CA PHE A 347 4.14 26.74 10.19
C PHE A 347 5.66 26.91 9.99
N PRO A 348 6.39 27.67 10.82
CA PRO A 348 7.84 27.78 10.68
C PRO A 348 8.56 26.45 10.86
N VAL A 349 8.09 25.61 11.79
CA VAL A 349 8.63 24.26 11.98
C VAL A 349 8.38 23.42 10.73
N TRP A 350 7.14 23.36 10.24
CA TRP A 350 6.80 22.61 9.03
C TRP A 350 7.62 23.05 7.80
N LEU A 351 7.72 24.36 7.55
CA LEU A 351 8.53 24.91 6.46
C LEU A 351 10.02 24.57 6.61
N SER A 352 10.53 24.51 7.84
CA SER A 352 11.95 24.18 8.09
C SER A 352 12.28 22.74 7.70
N CYS A 353 11.30 21.83 7.74
CA CYS A 353 11.45 20.42 7.37
C CYS A 353 11.41 20.17 5.85
N LEU A 354 10.91 21.14 5.06
CA LEU A 354 10.80 21.00 3.61
C LEU A 354 12.09 21.42 2.88
N PRO A 355 12.36 20.80 1.70
CA PRO A 355 11.61 19.70 1.09
C PRO A 355 11.90 18.34 1.71
N ILE A 356 10.90 17.45 1.75
CA ILE A 356 11.09 16.03 2.06
C ILE A 356 11.51 15.25 0.80
N LYS A 357 12.21 14.11 0.98
CA LYS A 357 12.90 13.44 -0.15
C LYS A 357 13.00 11.91 -0.07
N GLY A 358 12.86 11.33 1.11
CA GLY A 358 12.88 9.88 1.28
C GLY A 358 11.62 9.23 0.72
N ASP A 359 10.45 9.66 1.19
CA ASP A 359 9.17 9.22 0.66
C ASP A 359 8.76 10.10 -0.53
N VAL A 360 9.02 9.60 -1.74
CA VAL A 360 8.72 10.31 -3.00
C VAL A 360 7.22 10.44 -3.27
N ILE A 361 6.37 9.62 -2.64
CA ILE A 361 4.92 9.71 -2.77
C ILE A 361 4.45 10.89 -1.93
N GLU A 362 4.81 10.91 -0.65
CA GLU A 362 4.46 12.02 0.24
C GLU A 362 5.14 13.34 -0.16
N ALA A 363 6.34 13.30 -0.73
CA ALA A 363 6.99 14.48 -1.30
C ALA A 363 6.10 15.16 -2.33
N LYS A 364 5.50 14.41 -3.26
CA LYS A 364 4.60 14.97 -4.28
C LYS A 364 3.38 15.62 -3.63
N VAL A 365 2.82 14.99 -2.60
CA VAL A 365 1.64 15.50 -1.87
C VAL A 365 1.97 16.81 -1.14
N VAL A 366 3.00 16.81 -0.29
CA VAL A 366 3.31 17.97 0.55
C VAL A 366 3.81 19.17 -0.25
N HIS A 367 4.52 18.93 -1.35
CA HIS A 367 4.99 20.02 -2.22
C HIS A 367 3.86 20.61 -3.07
N ASP A 368 2.88 19.80 -3.48
CA ASP A 368 1.66 20.28 -4.13
C ASP A 368 0.79 21.10 -3.17
N GLN A 369 0.70 20.63 -1.93
CA GLN A 369 0.07 21.38 -0.85
C GLN A 369 0.73 22.74 -0.62
N LEU A 370 2.07 22.80 -0.55
CA LEU A 370 2.80 24.06 -0.41
C LEU A 370 2.50 25.01 -1.58
N CYS A 371 2.49 24.51 -2.82
CA CYS A 371 2.09 25.32 -3.99
C CYS A 371 0.70 25.91 -3.81
N SER A 372 -0.26 25.08 -3.37
CA SER A 372 -1.66 25.50 -3.17
C SER A 372 -1.79 26.60 -2.11
N MET A 373 -1.02 26.52 -1.01
CA MET A 373 -1.01 27.56 0.02
C MET A 373 -0.39 28.87 -0.47
N VAL A 374 0.69 28.80 -1.26
CA VAL A 374 1.35 29.98 -1.84
C VAL A 374 0.46 30.65 -2.89
N GLU A 375 -0.21 29.88 -3.75
CA GLU A 375 -1.17 30.40 -4.75
C GLU A 375 -2.32 31.17 -4.10
N ARG A 376 -2.81 30.69 -2.95
CA ARG A 376 -3.84 31.39 -2.15
C ARG A 376 -3.29 32.59 -1.36
N SER A 377 -1.98 32.79 -1.35
CA SER A 377 -1.30 33.80 -0.53
C SER A 377 -1.61 33.64 0.98
N ASP A 378 -1.61 32.40 1.46
CA ASP A 378 -1.86 32.09 2.88
C ASP A 378 -0.81 32.78 3.76
N ARG A 379 -1.26 33.63 4.70
CA ARG A 379 -0.39 34.50 5.52
C ARG A 379 0.53 33.70 6.44
N GLU A 380 0.08 32.54 6.87
CA GLU A 380 0.80 31.63 7.75
C GLU A 380 2.03 31.02 7.06
N VAL A 381 1.93 30.76 5.74
CA VAL A 381 3.03 30.21 4.92
C VAL A 381 4.01 31.30 4.50
N LEU A 382 3.52 32.48 4.14
CA LEU A 382 4.38 33.59 3.73
C LEU A 382 5.02 34.31 4.94
N GLY A 383 4.36 34.24 6.10
CA GLY A 383 4.72 34.94 7.31
C GLY A 383 4.36 36.44 7.27
N PRO A 384 4.37 37.12 8.42
CA PRO A 384 4.29 38.58 8.48
C PRO A 384 5.33 39.23 7.56
N ASP A 385 4.89 40.20 6.75
CA ASP A 385 5.74 40.91 5.77
C ASP A 385 6.54 39.99 4.83
N ASN A 386 5.99 38.81 4.51
CA ASN A 386 6.60 37.79 3.67
C ASN A 386 7.95 37.25 4.19
N GLN A 387 8.17 37.26 5.52
CA GLN A 387 9.46 36.84 6.10
C GLN A 387 9.86 35.38 5.80
N TYR A 388 8.92 34.48 5.51
CA TYR A 388 9.20 33.08 5.18
C TYR A 388 9.35 32.82 3.69
N LEU A 389 9.07 33.82 2.86
CA LEU A 389 9.19 33.71 1.42
C LEU A 389 10.56 33.21 0.93
N PRO A 390 11.71 33.65 1.49
CA PRO A 390 13.01 33.12 1.06
C PRO A 390 13.13 31.60 1.24
N LYS A 391 12.56 31.07 2.33
CA LYS A 391 12.54 29.63 2.58
C LYS A 391 11.63 28.90 1.58
N VAL A 392 10.47 29.45 1.26
CA VAL A 392 9.56 28.91 0.22
C VAL A 392 10.26 28.84 -1.14
N VAL A 393 10.94 29.91 -1.54
CA VAL A 393 11.71 29.94 -2.80
C VAL A 393 12.84 28.91 -2.78
N SER A 394 13.53 28.76 -1.65
CA SER A 394 14.57 27.73 -1.48
C SER A 394 14.02 26.31 -1.63
N ILE A 395 12.85 26.03 -1.05
CA ILE A 395 12.18 24.74 -1.19
C ILE A 395 11.84 24.48 -2.67
N PHE A 396 11.20 25.43 -3.36
CA PHE A 396 10.86 25.27 -4.77
C PHE A 396 12.10 25.07 -5.64
N ALA A 397 13.18 25.83 -5.38
CA ALA A 397 14.45 25.68 -6.07
C ALA A 397 14.99 24.27 -5.92
N GLU A 398 15.02 23.76 -4.69
CA GLU A 398 15.55 22.45 -4.37
C GLU A 398 14.73 21.31 -4.98
N VAL A 399 13.39 21.40 -4.94
CA VAL A 399 12.50 20.43 -5.58
C VAL A 399 12.70 20.41 -7.10
N LEU A 400 12.78 21.59 -7.73
CA LEU A 400 12.99 21.70 -9.18
C LEU A 400 14.40 21.23 -9.61
N CYS A 401 15.40 21.39 -8.75
CA CYS A 401 16.75 20.85 -8.97
C CYS A 401 16.83 19.34 -8.79
N GLY A 402 16.04 18.79 -7.85
CA GLY A 402 16.07 17.39 -7.45
C GLY A 402 15.55 16.40 -8.50
N GLY A 403 14.99 16.88 -9.62
CA GLY A 403 14.48 16.05 -10.70
C GLY A 403 12.96 15.86 -10.66
N LYS A 404 12.47 14.77 -11.26
CA LYS A 404 11.02 14.51 -11.44
C LYS A 404 10.38 13.71 -10.30
N ASP A 405 11.16 13.34 -9.29
CA ASP A 405 10.71 12.40 -8.28
C ASP A 405 10.02 13.11 -7.10
N LEU A 406 10.42 14.35 -6.79
CA LEU A 406 9.91 15.10 -5.64
C LEU A 406 8.62 15.88 -5.91
N ALA A 407 8.21 15.99 -7.16
CA ALA A 407 7.00 16.70 -7.57
C ALA A 407 6.45 16.13 -8.87
N THR A 408 5.12 16.16 -9.03
CA THR A 408 4.53 15.84 -10.34
C THR A 408 4.91 16.90 -11.37
N ARG A 409 4.78 16.59 -12.66
CA ARG A 409 5.02 17.57 -13.74
C ARG A 409 4.12 18.80 -13.59
N GLN A 410 2.87 18.60 -13.16
CA GLN A 410 1.93 19.69 -12.91
C GLN A 410 2.40 20.57 -11.75
N THR A 411 2.76 19.96 -10.61
CA THR A 411 3.26 20.65 -9.42
C THR A 411 4.53 21.43 -9.72
N ALA A 412 5.49 20.84 -10.45
CA ALA A 412 6.71 21.53 -10.89
C ALA A 412 6.39 22.75 -11.79
N GLY A 413 5.41 22.63 -12.69
CA GLY A 413 4.93 23.76 -13.51
C GLY A 413 4.33 24.89 -12.67
N ARG A 414 3.56 24.55 -11.64
CA ARG A 414 3.00 25.52 -10.67
C ARG A 414 4.11 26.26 -9.93
N MET A 415 5.13 25.54 -9.43
CA MET A 415 6.28 26.16 -8.77
C MET A 415 6.99 27.17 -9.68
N VAL A 416 7.25 26.81 -10.95
CA VAL A 416 7.88 27.72 -11.91
C VAL A 416 7.04 28.98 -12.14
N ASN A 417 5.72 28.83 -12.30
CA ASN A 417 4.82 29.97 -12.48
C ASN A 417 4.78 30.88 -11.25
N LEU A 418 4.74 30.31 -10.04
CA LEU A 418 4.81 31.05 -8.79
C LEU A 418 6.12 31.82 -8.66
N LEU A 419 7.27 31.20 -8.98
CA LEU A 419 8.57 31.87 -8.96
C LEU A 419 8.62 33.06 -9.94
N ARG A 420 8.06 32.90 -11.15
CA ARG A 420 7.94 33.99 -12.13
C ARG A 420 7.06 35.12 -11.62
N GLN A 421 5.92 34.79 -11.01
CA GLN A 421 5.02 35.78 -10.42
C GLN A 421 5.71 36.56 -9.30
N LEU A 422 6.38 35.86 -8.37
CA LEU A 422 7.11 36.48 -7.27
C LEU A 422 8.20 37.44 -7.77
N GLN A 423 8.93 37.08 -8.83
CA GLN A 423 9.93 37.94 -9.46
C GLN A 423 9.33 39.25 -10.01
N GLN A 424 8.09 39.21 -10.50
CA GLN A 424 7.40 40.37 -11.08
C GLN A 424 6.73 41.24 -10.02
N THR A 425 6.22 40.63 -8.93
CA THR A 425 5.40 41.33 -7.93
C THR A 425 6.20 41.92 -6.78
N LEU A 426 7.38 41.38 -6.49
CA LEU A 426 8.17 41.80 -5.33
C LEU A 426 9.22 42.87 -5.68
N PRO A 427 9.59 43.74 -4.71
CA PRO A 427 10.69 44.68 -4.89
C PRO A 427 12.00 43.96 -5.32
N PRO A 428 12.77 44.52 -6.28
CA PRO A 428 14.00 43.89 -6.76
C PRO A 428 15.01 43.57 -5.66
N SER A 429 15.05 44.36 -4.57
CA SER A 429 15.90 44.11 -3.41
C SER A 429 15.52 42.83 -2.65
N ILE A 430 14.23 42.52 -2.51
CA ILE A 430 13.73 41.31 -1.85
C ILE A 430 13.96 40.08 -2.71
N VAL A 431 13.75 40.21 -4.03
CA VAL A 431 14.06 39.15 -4.99
C VAL A 431 15.55 38.83 -4.97
N ALA A 432 16.41 39.86 -5.02
CA ALA A 432 17.86 39.68 -5.00
C ALA A 432 18.36 39.05 -3.69
N SER A 433 17.85 39.48 -2.53
CA SER A 433 18.23 38.90 -1.23
C SER A 433 17.78 37.43 -1.11
N THR A 434 16.58 37.13 -1.59
CA THR A 434 16.03 35.77 -1.65
C THR A 434 16.90 34.89 -2.54
N TRP A 435 17.27 35.36 -3.73
CA TRP A 435 18.11 34.60 -4.66
C TRP A 435 19.52 34.33 -4.12
N ALA A 436 20.10 35.34 -3.46
CA ALA A 436 21.42 35.24 -2.85
C ALA A 436 21.46 34.23 -1.68
N SER A 437 20.32 33.92 -1.07
CA SER A 437 20.22 32.91 -0.01
C SER A 437 20.29 31.45 -0.51
N LEU A 438 20.14 31.24 -1.82
CA LEU A 438 20.14 29.91 -2.44
C LEU A 438 21.55 29.38 -2.68
N GLN A 439 21.69 28.05 -2.69
CA GLN A 439 22.94 27.40 -3.08
C GLN A 439 23.29 27.69 -4.55
N PRO A 440 24.58 27.73 -4.94
CA PRO A 440 24.97 28.06 -6.31
C PRO A 440 24.31 27.19 -7.39
N GLN A 441 24.15 25.89 -7.12
CA GLN A 441 23.45 24.97 -8.03
C GLN A 441 21.98 25.32 -8.20
N GLN A 442 21.30 25.72 -7.12
CA GLN A 442 19.91 26.16 -7.13
C GLN A 442 19.75 27.46 -7.93
N GLN A 443 20.66 28.42 -7.75
CA GLN A 443 20.65 29.68 -8.49
C GLN A 443 20.75 29.45 -10.01
N LEU A 444 21.66 28.58 -10.44
CA LEU A 444 21.86 28.24 -11.85
C LEU A 444 20.65 27.53 -12.45
N ALA A 445 20.11 26.54 -11.75
CA ALA A 445 18.93 25.80 -12.19
C ALA A 445 17.73 26.73 -12.34
N LEU A 446 17.48 27.58 -11.34
CA LEU A 446 16.40 28.54 -11.41
C LEU A 446 16.61 29.58 -12.53
N GLN A 447 17.83 30.08 -12.75
CA GLN A 447 18.12 30.97 -13.88
C GLN A 447 17.76 30.30 -15.22
N SER A 448 18.10 29.02 -15.40
CA SER A 448 17.74 28.28 -16.61
C SER A 448 16.23 28.07 -16.75
N LEU A 449 15.52 27.79 -15.65
CA LEU A 449 14.06 27.54 -15.65
C LEU A 449 13.23 28.82 -15.84
N LEU A 450 13.73 29.96 -15.37
CA LEU A 450 13.04 31.24 -15.50
C LEU A 450 13.32 31.94 -16.85
N SER A 451 14.40 31.55 -17.54
CA SER A 451 14.75 32.06 -18.88
C SER A 451 14.20 31.24 -20.04
N SER A 452 13.65 30.04 -19.75
CA SER A 452 12.91 29.19 -20.69
C SER A 452 11.42 29.47 -20.64
#